data_AF-A0A351ETH3-F1
#
_entry.id   AF-A0A351ETH3-F1
#
_cell.length_a   1.000
_cell.length_b   1.000
_cell.length_c   1.000
_cell.angle_alpha   90.00
_cell.angle_beta   90.00
_cell.angle_gamma   90.00
#
_symmetry.space_group_name_H-M   'P 1'
#
loop_
_entity.id
_entity.type
_entity.pdbx_description
1 polymer ?
#
loop_
_entity_poly.entity_id
_entity_poly.type
_entity_poly.pdbx_seq_one_letter_code
_entity_poly.pdbx_strand_id
1 'polypeptide(L)' 'MQNSYSLLDTSDDAEVLPACRDQQLGYTPFSPLAGGFLTGTYQLGGDYPAVSRMTMRPELSPEPWTHEPDVG' A
#
# COMPACT_ATOMS: atom_id res chain seq x y z
N MET A 1 -15.39 11.24 -6.68
CA MET A 1 -15.13 10.41 -5.48
C MET A 1 -13.66 10.54 -5.08
N GLN A 2 -13.38 10.47 -3.77
CA GLN A 2 -12.01 10.46 -3.25
C GLN A 2 -11.89 9.32 -2.24
N ASN A 3 -11.11 8.29 -2.57
CA ASN A 3 -10.90 7.11 -1.74
C ASN A 3 -9.42 6.67 -1.77
N SER A 4 -9.04 5.77 -0.87
CA SER A 4 -7.69 5.17 -0.83
C SER A 4 -7.52 4.31 -2.06
N TYR A 5 -6.44 4.52 -2.79
CA TYR A 5 -6.09 3.66 -3.90
C TYR A 5 -4.59 3.72 -4.17
N SER A 6 -3.96 2.56 -4.29
CA SER A 6 -2.54 2.44 -4.63
C SER A 6 -2.27 1.09 -5.28
N LEU A 7 -1.07 0.86 -5.80
CA LEU A 7 -0.71 -0.48 -6.31
C LEU A 7 -0.73 -1.59 -5.24
N LEU A 8 -0.78 -1.22 -3.96
CA LEU A 8 -0.89 -2.17 -2.83
C LEU A 8 -2.33 -2.37 -2.34
N ASP A 9 -3.25 -1.51 -2.76
CA ASP A 9 -4.65 -1.53 -2.34
C ASP A 9 -5.53 -1.10 -3.51
N THR A 10 -6.04 -2.11 -4.21
CA THR A 10 -6.88 -1.99 -5.41
C THR A 10 -8.33 -2.40 -5.13
N SER A 11 -8.77 -2.32 -3.88
CA SER A 11 -10.12 -2.72 -3.45
C SER A 11 -11.25 -2.05 -4.27
N ASP A 12 -11.01 -0.84 -4.76
CA ASP A 12 -11.98 -0.08 -5.56
C ASP A 12 -12.13 -0.56 -7.03
N ASP A 13 -11.26 -1.45 -7.53
CA ASP A 13 -11.29 -1.91 -8.93
C ASP A 13 -12.58 -2.63 -9.30
N ALA A 14 -13.14 -3.41 -8.37
CA ALA A 14 -14.26 -4.31 -8.65
C ALA A 14 -15.60 -3.58 -8.76
N GLU A 15 -15.81 -2.52 -7.98
CA GLU A 15 -17.13 -1.91 -7.80
C GLU A 15 -17.09 -0.39 -7.99
N VAL A 16 -16.16 0.27 -7.31
CA VAL A 16 -16.13 1.73 -7.20
C VAL A 16 -15.68 2.39 -8.50
N LEU A 17 -14.58 1.94 -9.11
CA LEU A 17 -14.08 2.50 -10.36
C LEU A 17 -15.07 2.29 -11.52
N PRO A 18 -15.68 1.10 -11.71
CA PRO A 18 -16.77 0.92 -12.67
C PRO A 18 -17.96 1.86 -12.42
N ALA A 19 -18.42 1.98 -11.17
CA ALA A 19 -19.54 2.86 -10.85
C ALA A 19 -19.22 4.34 -11.13
N CYS A 20 -18.01 4.80 -10.82
CA CYS A 20 -17.57 6.16 -11.16
C CYS A 20 -17.57 6.39 -12.66
N ARG A 21 -17.10 5.41 -13.44
CA ARG A 21 -17.09 5.47 -14.91
C ARG A 21 -18.50 5.56 -15.49
N ASP A 22 -19.41 4.72 -15.03
CA ASP A 22 -20.79 4.65 -15.52
C ASP A 22 -21.56 5.95 -15.23
N GLN A 23 -21.29 6.57 -14.09
CA GLN A 23 -21.92 7.83 -13.68
C GLN A 23 -21.16 9.09 -14.14
N GLN A 24 -20.10 8.94 -14.94
CA GLN A 24 -19.24 10.04 -15.41
C GLN A 24 -18.67 10.89 -14.26
N LEU A 25 -18.34 10.25 -13.14
CA LEU A 25 -17.74 10.89 -11.98
C LEU A 25 -16.21 10.79 -12.02
N GLY A 26 -15.55 11.90 -11.72
CA GLY A 26 -14.10 11.90 -11.50
C GLY A 26 -13.73 11.12 -10.23
N TYR A 27 -12.65 10.34 -10.31
CA TYR A 27 -12.06 9.63 -9.19
C TYR A 27 -10.68 10.21 -8.89
N THR A 28 -10.46 10.64 -7.65
CA THR A 28 -9.18 11.20 -7.20
C THR A 28 -8.64 10.33 -6.07
N PRO A 29 -7.55 9.56 -6.29
CA PRO A 29 -7.00 8.72 -5.23
C PRO A 29 -6.39 9.57 -4.12
N PHE A 30 -6.64 9.21 -2.87
CA PHE A 30 -5.81 9.67 -1.75
C PHE A 30 -4.75 8.59 -1.44
N SER A 31 -3.59 9.04 -0.98
CA SER A 31 -2.44 8.16 -0.68
C SER A 31 -1.96 7.26 -1.85
N PRO A 32 -1.81 7.77 -3.09
CA PRO A 32 -1.42 6.95 -4.25
C PRO A 32 -0.05 6.26 -4.10
N LEU A 33 0.82 6.79 -3.22
CA LEU A 33 2.14 6.24 -2.94
C LEU A 33 2.18 5.37 -1.67
N ALA A 34 1.02 4.98 -1.12
CA ALA A 34 0.90 4.19 0.10
C ALA A 34 1.74 4.74 1.27
N GLY A 35 1.62 6.05 1.54
CA GLY A 35 2.41 6.73 2.58
C GLY A 35 3.91 6.87 2.29
N GLY A 36 4.31 6.66 1.03
CA GLY A 36 5.69 6.72 0.57
C GLY A 36 6.29 5.34 0.27
N PHE A 37 5.59 4.24 0.56
CA PHE A 37 6.11 2.89 0.31
C PHE A 37 6.47 2.68 -1.17
N LEU A 38 5.65 3.20 -2.08
CA LEU A 38 5.84 3.07 -3.51
C LEU A 38 6.85 4.08 -4.11
N THR A 39 7.61 4.82 -3.30
CA THR A 39 8.68 5.71 -3.80
C THR A 39 9.99 4.98 -4.05
N GLY A 40 10.10 3.70 -3.68
CA GLY A 40 11.34 2.93 -3.79
C GLY A 40 12.44 3.36 -2.80
N THR A 41 12.09 4.12 -1.77
CA THR A 41 13.05 4.65 -0.79
C THR A 41 13.38 3.65 0.32
N TYR A 42 12.54 2.63 0.53
CA TYR A 42 12.75 1.62 1.57
C TYR A 42 13.44 0.37 1.01
N GLN A 43 14.33 -0.21 1.81
CA GLN A 43 14.97 -1.49 1.50
C GLN A 43 14.12 -2.63 2.03
N LEU A 44 14.07 -3.73 1.28
CA LEU A 44 13.39 -4.95 1.73
C LEU A 44 14.10 -5.51 2.98
N GLY A 45 13.35 -5.74 4.06
CA GLY A 45 13.88 -6.25 5.32
C GLY A 45 14.73 -5.25 6.12
N GLY A 46 14.82 -3.99 5.68
CA GLY A 46 15.44 -2.92 6.43
C GLY A 46 14.42 -2.20 7.33
N ASP A 47 14.92 -1.60 8.41
CA ASP A 47 14.09 -0.77 9.28
C ASP A 47 13.58 0.48 8.55
N TYR A 48 12.39 0.93 8.92
CA TYR A 48 11.90 2.24 8.49
C TYR A 48 12.65 3.36 9.22
N PRO A 49 13.01 4.47 8.54
CA PRO A 49 13.52 5.66 9.19
C PRO A 49 12.55 6.12 10.30
N ALA A 50 13.08 6.54 11.45
CA ALA A 50 12.26 6.86 12.62
C ALA A 50 11.15 7.90 12.37
N VAL A 51 11.39 8.84 11.44
CA VAL A 51 10.42 9.89 11.05
C VAL A 51 9.52 9.51 9.87
N SER A 52 9.66 8.28 9.35
CA SER A 52 8.82 7.77 8.27
C SER A 52 7.38 7.60 8.74
N ARG A 53 6.42 7.81 7.84
CA ARG A 53 5.01 7.46 8.10
C ARG A 53 4.78 5.96 8.21
N MET A 54 5.71 5.13 7.74
CA MET A 54 5.60 3.66 7.85
C MET A 54 5.73 3.17 9.29
N THR A 55 6.33 3.96 10.18
CA THR A 55 6.34 3.63 11.63
C THR A 55 4.94 3.65 12.25
N MET A 56 3.95 4.27 11.59
CA MET A 56 2.54 4.28 12.01
C MET A 56 1.70 3.19 11.34
N ARG A 57 2.29 2.35 10.47
CA ARG A 57 1.62 1.30 9.69
C ARG A 57 2.25 -0.07 9.93
N PRO A 58 2.11 -0.63 11.16
CA PRO A 58 2.76 -1.87 11.54
C PRO A 58 2.34 -3.06 10.66
N GLU A 59 1.14 -3.05 10.08
CA GLU A 59 0.61 -4.10 9.19
C GLU A 59 1.31 -4.19 7.83
N LEU A 60 2.03 -3.13 7.44
CA LEU A 60 2.87 -3.11 6.24
C LEU A 60 4.35 -3.25 6.57
N SER A 61 4.72 -3.39 7.85
CA SER A 61 6.08 -3.79 8.19
C SER A 61 6.36 -5.13 7.53
N PRO A 62 7.48 -5.30 6.82
CA PRO A 62 7.90 -6.64 6.49
C PRO A 62 8.07 -7.37 7.82
N GLU A 63 7.20 -8.34 8.11
CA GLU A 63 7.50 -9.33 9.14
C GLU A 63 8.93 -9.82 8.86
N PRO A 64 9.80 -9.93 9.88
CA PRO A 64 11.06 -10.62 9.68
C PRO A 64 10.69 -12.01 9.17
N TRP A 65 11.03 -12.29 7.91
CA TRP A 65 10.77 -13.60 7.31
C TRP A 65 11.51 -14.62 8.15
N THR A 66 10.82 -15.29 9.07
CA THR A 66 11.32 -16.48 9.74
C THR A 66 11.27 -17.58 8.71
N HIS A 67 12.28 -17.63 7.86
CA HIS A 67 12.62 -18.87 7.20
C HIS A 67 13.07 -19.80 8.33
N GLU A 68 12.17 -20.63 8.87
CA GLU A 68 12.63 -21.88 9.45
C GLU A 68 13.38 -22.59 8.32
N PRO A 69 14.68 -22.92 8.50
CA PRO A 69 15.34 -23.75 7.52
C PRO A 69 14.60 -25.10 7.53
N ASP A 70 14.04 -25.46 6.39
CA ASP A 70 13.51 -26.80 6.15
C ASP A 70 14.71 -27.77 6.27
N VAL A 71 14.91 -28.30 7.47
CA VAL A 71 15.92 -29.32 7.77
C VAL A 71 15.35 -30.67 7.36
N GLY A 72 15.53 -31.00 6.09
CA GLY A 72 15.54 -32.38 5.61
C GLY A 72 16.75 -33.16 6.09
#